data_AF-A0A4R4P8M1-F1
#
_entry.id   AF-A0A4R4P8M1-F1
#
_cell.length_a   1.000
_cell.length_b   1.000
_cell.length_c   1.000
_cell.angle_alpha   90.00
_cell.angle_beta   90.00
_cell.angle_gamma   90.00
#
_symmetry.space_group_name_H-M   'P 1'
#
loop_
_entity.id
_entity.type
_entity.pdbx_description
1 polymer ?
#
loop_
_entity_poly.entity_id
_entity_poly.type
_entity_poly.pdbx_seq_one_letter_code
_entity_poly.pdbx_strand_id
1 'polypeptide(L)'
;MYRRCGCEDPGGGWALGSRCPRLAAERSHGSWYLRLELGTGTDGRRRRVRRGGFRTRKSAEAALVRLRGSAGSPLTVAQWLQRWLDTGPSGGDGC
;
A
#
# COMPACT_ATOMS: atom_id res chain seq x y z
N MET A 1 -1.77 1.09 -9.55
CA MET A 1 -1.09 2.40 -9.38
C MET A 1 -1.51 3.32 -10.51
N TYR A 2 -1.60 4.63 -10.29
CA TYR A 2 -1.99 5.59 -11.33
C TYR A 2 -1.29 6.94 -11.09
N ARG A 3 -1.16 7.76 -12.14
CA ARG A 3 -0.62 9.13 -12.04
C ARG A 3 -1.74 10.16 -12.04
N ARG A 4 -1.53 11.28 -11.35
CA ARG A 4 -2.37 12.48 -11.44
C ARG A 4 -1.50 13.73 -11.52
N CYS A 5 -1.86 14.66 -12.42
CA CYS A 5 -1.44 16.06 -12.32
C CYS A 5 -2.56 16.90 -11.69
N GLY A 6 -2.18 17.96 -10.96
CA GLY A 6 -3.08 19.06 -10.57
C GLY A 6 -3.14 20.19 -11.61
N CYS A 7 -2.73 19.92 -12.85
CA CYS A 7 -2.71 20.89 -13.93
C CYS A 7 -4.13 21.29 -14.29
N GLU A 8 -4.36 22.58 -14.41
CA GLU A 8 -5.64 23.12 -14.83
C GLU A 8 -5.67 23.29 -16.35
N ASP A 9 -6.84 23.13 -16.93
CA ASP A 9 -7.07 23.42 -18.33
C ASP A 9 -6.95 24.93 -18.58
N PRO A 10 -6.15 25.37 -19.56
CA PRO A 10 -5.94 26.79 -19.82
C PRO A 10 -7.19 27.53 -20.30
N GLY A 11 -8.24 26.83 -20.74
CA GLY A 11 -9.50 27.42 -21.19
C GLY A 11 -10.68 27.23 -20.21
N GLY A 12 -10.59 26.28 -19.28
CA GLY A 12 -11.74 25.83 -18.49
C GLY A 12 -11.59 25.85 -16.96
N GLY A 13 -10.38 26.05 -16.42
CA GLY A 13 -10.16 26.08 -14.97
C GLY A 13 -10.44 24.75 -14.24
N TRP A 14 -10.68 23.67 -14.97
CA TRP A 14 -10.81 22.33 -14.38
C TRP A 14 -9.47 21.60 -14.41
N ALA A 15 -9.23 20.77 -13.39
CA ALA A 15 -8.04 19.93 -13.35
C ALA A 15 -8.09 18.86 -14.46
N LEU A 16 -7.12 18.88 -15.37
CA LEU A 16 -6.95 17.89 -16.45
C LEU A 16 -6.68 16.48 -15.91
N GLY A 17 -6.11 16.36 -14.71
CA GLY A 17 -5.90 15.09 -14.04
C GLY A 17 -5.04 14.12 -14.86
N SER A 18 -5.65 13.02 -15.31
CA SER A 18 -5.02 11.98 -16.14
C SER A 18 -5.01 12.29 -17.64
N ARG A 19 -5.81 13.29 -18.10
CA ARG A 19 -5.85 13.73 -19.51
C ARG A 19 -4.80 14.80 -19.83
N CYS A 20 -3.99 15.19 -18.86
CA CYS A 20 -2.99 16.23 -19.06
C CYS A 20 -1.96 15.79 -20.13
N PRO A 21 -1.76 16.56 -21.22
CA PRO A 21 -0.82 16.19 -22.27
C PRO A 21 0.62 16.18 -21.76
N ARG A 22 0.97 17.08 -20.81
CA ARG A 22 2.27 17.07 -20.13
C ARG A 22 2.50 15.81 -19.32
N LEU A 23 1.45 15.18 -18.80
CA LEU A 23 1.57 13.89 -18.11
C LEU A 23 1.93 12.74 -19.06
N ALA A 24 1.49 12.82 -20.31
CA ALA A 24 1.85 11.87 -21.36
C ALA A 24 3.27 12.15 -21.91
N ALA A 25 3.61 13.42 -22.13
CA ALA A 25 4.89 13.85 -22.68
C ALA A 25 6.06 13.74 -21.68
N GLU A 26 5.84 14.14 -20.42
CA GLU A 26 6.87 14.21 -19.40
C GLU A 26 6.67 13.11 -18.34
N ARG A 27 7.66 12.22 -18.18
CA ARG A 27 7.61 11.15 -17.17
C ARG A 27 7.75 11.66 -15.73
N SER A 28 8.41 12.81 -15.56
CA SER A 28 8.61 13.53 -14.29
C SER A 28 7.38 14.34 -13.86
N HIS A 29 6.41 14.50 -14.75
CA HIS A 29 5.27 15.35 -14.53
C HIS A 29 4.14 14.58 -13.81
N GLY A 30 3.47 15.27 -12.89
CA GLY A 30 2.50 14.67 -11.98
C GLY A 30 3.11 13.83 -10.86
N SER A 31 2.24 13.34 -9.98
CA SER A 31 2.61 12.46 -8.88
C SER A 31 2.02 11.07 -9.09
N TRP A 32 2.79 10.06 -8.71
CA TRP A 32 2.36 8.68 -8.62
C TRP A 32 1.57 8.47 -7.34
N TYR A 33 0.45 7.77 -7.49
CA TYR A 33 -0.44 7.36 -6.41
C TYR A 33 -0.61 5.85 -6.45
N LEU A 34 -0.57 5.25 -5.27
CA LEU A 34 -0.89 3.84 -5.05
C LEU A 34 -2.14 3.75 -4.17
N ARG A 35 -3.00 2.80 -4.53
CA ARG A 35 -4.13 2.35 -3.74
C ARG A 35 -3.88 0.88 -3.47
N LEU A 36 -3.84 0.52 -2.20
CA LEU A 36 -3.66 -0.84 -1.75
C LEU A 36 -4.82 -1.20 -0.83
N GLU A 37 -5.42 -2.34 -1.07
CA GLU A 37 -6.30 -2.98 -0.11
C GLU A 37 -5.42 -3.90 0.71
N LEU A 38 -5.20 -3.54 1.98
CA LEU A 38 -4.59 -4.46 2.92
C LEU A 38 -5.65 -5.47 3.33
N GLY A 39 -5.21 -6.71 3.54
CA GLY A 39 -6.05 -7.75 4.12
C GLY A 39 -6.69 -7.29 5.43
N THR A 40 -7.73 -8.00 5.85
CA THR A 40 -8.37 -7.79 7.15
C THR A 40 -7.30 -7.77 8.23
N GLY A 41 -7.18 -6.64 8.93
CA GLY A 41 -6.31 -6.56 10.10
C GLY A 41 -6.82 -7.53 11.18
N THR A 42 -6.06 -7.65 12.27
CA THR A 42 -6.47 -8.40 13.47
C THR A 42 -7.86 -8.01 13.99
N ASP A 43 -8.30 -6.78 13.68
CA ASP A 43 -9.63 -6.21 13.96
C ASP A 43 -10.76 -6.64 12.99
N GLY A 44 -10.49 -7.50 12.00
CA GLY A 44 -11.47 -7.94 11.00
C GLY A 44 -11.91 -6.85 10.01
N ARG A 45 -11.38 -5.63 10.10
CA ARG A 45 -11.71 -4.52 9.18
C ARG A 45 -10.75 -4.47 7.99
N ARG A 46 -11.32 -4.29 6.79
CA ARG A 46 -10.56 -4.04 5.55
C ARG A 46 -9.87 -2.67 5.64
N ARG A 47 -8.54 -2.64 5.51
CA ARG A 47 -7.78 -1.38 5.56
C ARG A 47 -7.39 -0.94 4.15
N ARG A 48 -8.09 0.05 3.61
CA ARG A 48 -7.72 0.67 2.32
C ARG A 48 -6.68 1.76 2.56
N VAL A 49 -5.46 1.56 2.08
CA VAL A 49 -4.41 2.57 2.14
C VAL A 49 -4.29 3.26 0.79
N ARG A 50 -4.38 4.59 0.82
CA ARG A 50 -4.08 5.43 -0.34
C ARG A 50 -2.84 6.26 -0.01
N ARG A 51 -1.78 6.08 -0.79
CA ARG A 51 -0.51 6.81 -0.66
C ARG A 51 -0.18 7.48 -1.98
N GLY A 52 0.35 8.69 -1.92
CA GLY A 52 0.58 9.53 -3.10
C GLY A 52 1.76 10.47 -2.93
N GLY A 53 2.00 11.31 -3.94
CA GLY A 53 3.08 12.30 -3.93
C GLY A 53 4.43 11.76 -4.37
N PHE A 54 4.47 10.58 -4.99
CA PHE A 54 5.72 9.99 -5.45
C PHE A 54 6.12 10.58 -6.81
N ARG A 55 7.35 11.05 -6.95
CA ARG A 55 7.86 11.60 -8.23
C ARG A 55 8.08 10.52 -9.29
N THR A 56 8.32 9.27 -8.90
CA THR A 56 8.66 8.18 -9.82
C THR A 56 7.85 6.91 -9.54
N ARG A 57 7.70 6.07 -10.56
CA ARG A 57 7.08 4.74 -10.41
C ARG A 57 7.84 3.89 -9.39
N LYS A 58 9.17 3.88 -9.46
CA LYS A 58 10.04 3.10 -8.58
C LYS A 58 9.88 3.50 -7.10
N SER A 59 9.70 4.79 -6.80
CA SER A 59 9.45 5.24 -5.42
C SER A 59 8.06 4.82 -4.92
N ALA A 60 7.05 4.84 -5.79
CA ALA A 60 5.72 4.30 -5.47
C ALA A 60 5.74 2.77 -5.26
N GLU A 61 6.52 2.04 -6.06
CA GLU A 61 6.72 0.58 -5.91
C GLU A 61 7.46 0.25 -4.61
N ALA A 62 8.52 0.98 -4.26
CA ALA A 62 9.21 0.79 -2.98
C ALA A 62 8.27 1.06 -1.78
N ALA A 63 7.40 2.06 -1.89
CA ALA A 63 6.37 2.31 -0.88
C ALA A 63 5.33 1.19 -0.82
N LEU A 64 4.96 0.59 -1.96
CA LEU A 64 4.08 -0.56 -2.03
C LEU A 64 4.68 -1.78 -1.31
N VAL A 65 5.96 -2.07 -1.54
CA VAL A 65 6.68 -3.16 -0.86
C VAL A 65 6.68 -2.95 0.65
N ARG A 66 6.99 -1.73 1.11
CA ARG A 66 6.94 -1.40 2.55
C ARG A 66 5.54 -1.55 3.13
N LEU A 67 4.51 -1.12 2.40
CA LEU A 67 3.12 -1.17 2.87
C LEU A 67 2.52 -2.58 2.90
N ARG A 68 2.92 -3.45 1.97
CA ARG A 68 2.54 -4.86 2.00
C ARG A 68 3.19 -5.60 3.18
N GLY A 69 4.22 -5.01 3.79
CA GLY A 69 5.12 -5.70 4.69
C GLY A 69 5.90 -6.78 3.92
N SER A 70 6.95 -7.32 4.53
CA SER A 70 7.32 -8.68 4.20
C SER A 70 6.06 -9.51 4.38
N ALA A 71 5.54 -10.10 3.30
CA ALA A 71 4.60 -11.21 3.44
C ALA A 71 5.30 -12.15 4.44
N GLY A 72 4.74 -12.28 5.65
CA GLY A 72 5.36 -13.12 6.67
C GLY A 72 5.69 -14.45 6.02
N SER A 73 6.88 -14.99 6.30
CA SER A 73 7.31 -16.27 5.72
C SER A 73 6.13 -17.24 5.78
N PRO A 74 5.77 -17.90 4.67
CA PRO A 74 4.64 -18.81 4.67
C PRO A 74 4.90 -19.89 5.72
N LEU A 75 4.21 -19.79 6.85
CA LEU A 75 4.26 -20.80 7.89
C LEU A 75 3.32 -21.90 7.46
N THR A 76 3.78 -23.15 7.49
CA THR A 76 2.87 -24.28 7.48
C THR A 76 1.99 -24.23 8.72
N VAL A 77 0.85 -24.90 8.68
CA VAL A 77 -0.04 -25.02 9.86
C VAL A 77 0.74 -25.54 11.08
N ALA A 78 1.67 -26.48 10.88
CA ALA A 78 2.53 -27.02 11.94
C ALA A 78 3.48 -25.97 12.53
N GLN A 79 4.13 -25.15 11.69
CA GLN A 79 5.04 -24.10 12.16
C GLN A 79 4.28 -22.97 12.89
N TRP A 80 3.06 -22.68 12.46
CA TRP A 80 2.19 -21.73 13.16
C TRP A 80 1.80 -22.26 14.55
N LEU A 81 1.42 -23.54 14.65
CA LEU A 81 1.05 -24.19 15.91
C LEU A 81 2.22 -24.25 16.90
N GLN A 82 3.42 -24.61 16.43
CA GLN A 82 4.62 -24.62 17.27
C GLN A 82 4.95 -23.25 17.83
N ARG A 83 4.93 -22.21 16.98
CA ARG A 83 5.14 -20.84 17.45
C ARG A 83 4.10 -20.41 18.48
N TRP A 84 2.84 -20.82 18.34
CA TRP A 84 1.79 -20.54 19.32
C TRP A 84 2.05 -21.23 20.67
N LEU A 85 2.51 -22.49 20.65
CA LEU A 85 2.90 -23.21 21.86
C LEU A 85 4.12 -22.56 22.54
N ASP A 86 5.13 -22.15 21.77
CA ASP A 86 6.33 -21.49 22.29
C ASP A 86 6.06 -20.09 22.87
N THR A 87 5.07 -19.39 22.30
CA THR A 87 4.62 -18.07 22.75
C THR A 87 3.41 -18.11 23.67
N GLY A 88 2.98 -19.32 24.08
CA GLY A 88 1.85 -19.53 24.97
C GLY A 88 2.05 -18.76 26.28
N PRO A 89 0.94 -18.32 26.94
CA PRO A 89 1.01 -17.57 28.18
C PRO A 89 1.74 -18.42 29.21
N SER A 90 2.91 -17.95 29.65
CA SER A 90 3.64 -18.63 30.70
C SER A 90 2.82 -18.62 31.99
N GLY A 91 2.34 -19.81 32.39
CA GLY A 91 2.10 -20.14 33.80
C GLY A 91 0.67 -20.05 34.31
N GLY A 92 0.16 -21.22 34.71
CA GLY A 92 -0.67 -21.35 35.91
C GLY A 92 -2.15 -21.65 35.66
N ASP A 93 -2.49 -22.93 35.64
CA ASP A 93 -3.63 -23.41 36.44
C ASP A 93 -3.31 -24.84 36.87
N GLY A 94 -3.10 -25.00 38.18
CA GLY A 94 -2.77 -26.26 38.82
C GLY A 94 -4.03 -27.07 39.12
N CYS A 95 -3.83 -28.39 39.15
CA CYS A 95 -4.64 -29.48 39.71
C CYS A 95 -6.08 -29.20 40.14
#